data_AF-A0A537N0L3-F1
#
_entry.id   AF-A0A537N0L3-F1
#
_cell.length_a   1.000
_cell.length_b   1.000
_cell.length_c   1.000
_cell.angle_alpha   90.00
_cell.angle_beta   90.00
_cell.angle_gamma   90.00
#
_symmetry.space_group_name_H-M   'P 1'
#
loop_
_entity.id
_entity.type
_entity.pdbx_description
1 polymer ?
#
loop_
_entity_poly.entity_id
_entity_poly.type
_entity_poly.pdbx_seq_one_letter_code
_entity_poly.pdbx_strand_id
1 'polypeptide(L)'
;MSEAPRVVDLGNEGFPLIGGRVDVIGRVPVPTLVYRRRQHLISLMALPNDQAPAVTSALRSIAGYNILTWRQNGTLYWAVSDVAPPDLDAFAKAFRAASG
;
A
#
# COMPACT_ATOMS: atom_id res chain seq x y z
N MET A 1 17.75 -8.75 4.88
CA MET A 1 16.99 -8.77 6.15
C MET A 1 15.68 -8.05 5.88
N SER A 2 14.53 -8.73 5.94
CA SER A 2 13.24 -8.09 5.68
C SER A 2 12.90 -7.20 6.87
N GLU A 3 13.03 -5.88 6.69
CA GLU A 3 12.51 -4.93 7.66
C GLU A 3 10.97 -5.04 7.67
N ALA A 4 10.37 -4.97 8.85
CA ALA A 4 8.91 -4.93 8.95
C ALA A 4 8.40 -3.62 8.34
N PRO A 5 7.29 -3.62 7.59
CA PRO A 5 6.76 -2.39 7.01
C PRO A 5 6.44 -1.39 8.12
N ARG A 6 6.67 -0.10 7.86
CA ARG A 6 6.31 0.96 8.80
C ARG A 6 4.79 0.94 9.00
N VAL A 7 4.39 0.65 10.23
CA VAL A 7 2.98 0.69 10.64
C VAL A 7 2.63 2.14 10.97
N VAL A 8 1.54 2.65 10.38
CA VAL A 8 1.09 4.02 10.56
C VAL A 8 -0.38 3.98 10.96
N ASP A 9 -0.76 4.70 12.02
CA ASP A 9 -2.17 4.92 12.33
C ASP A 9 -2.70 6.07 11.46
N LEU A 10 -3.68 5.75 10.61
CA LEU A 10 -4.35 6.71 9.73
C LEU A 10 -5.85 6.81 10.04
N GLY A 11 -6.25 6.46 11.27
CA GLY A 11 -7.65 6.50 11.71
C GLY A 11 -8.27 7.89 11.62
N ASN A 12 -7.51 8.94 11.97
CA ASN A 12 -7.99 10.33 11.92
C ASN A 12 -8.20 10.84 10.49
N GLU A 13 -7.46 10.29 9.52
CA GLU A 13 -7.58 10.55 8.09
C GLU A 13 -8.70 9.72 7.42
N GLY A 14 -9.38 8.88 8.21
CA GLY A 14 -10.47 8.03 7.74
C GLY A 14 -9.99 6.74 7.07
N PHE A 15 -8.76 6.31 7.38
CA PHE A 15 -8.17 5.05 6.95
C PHE A 15 -7.65 4.26 8.16
N PRO A 16 -8.52 3.80 9.08
CA PRO A 16 -8.07 3.00 10.22
C PRO A 16 -7.32 1.74 9.75
N LEU A 17 -6.23 1.43 10.45
CA LEU A 17 -5.52 0.16 10.29
C LEU A 17 -6.37 -0.98 10.86
N ILE A 18 -6.54 -2.04 10.08
CA ILE A 18 -7.22 -3.27 10.50
C ILE A 18 -6.20 -4.28 11.03
N GLY A 19 -5.01 -4.35 10.43
CA GLY A 19 -3.93 -5.21 10.88
C GLY A 19 -2.85 -5.42 9.81
N GLY A 20 -1.93 -6.34 10.09
CA GLY A 20 -0.90 -6.80 9.16
C GLY A 20 -1.06 -8.27 8.80
N ARG A 21 -0.59 -8.65 7.61
CA ARG A 21 -0.47 -10.03 7.15
C ARG A 21 0.79 -10.21 6.29
N VAL A 22 1.13 -11.46 5.99
CA VAL A 22 2.17 -11.80 5.03
C VAL A 22 1.52 -12.52 3.86
N ASP A 23 1.60 -11.92 2.68
CA ASP A 23 1.15 -12.53 1.43
C ASP A 23 2.33 -13.22 0.75
N VAL A 24 2.10 -14.26 -0.06
CA VAL A 24 3.17 -14.91 -0.83
C VAL A 24 2.90 -14.69 -2.32
N ILE A 25 3.73 -13.88 -2.97
CA ILE A 25 3.62 -13.52 -4.38
C ILE A 25 4.81 -14.13 -5.12
N GLY A 26 4.57 -15.03 -6.08
CA GLY A 26 5.66 -15.63 -6.86
C GLY A 26 6.73 -16.33 -6.01
N ARG A 27 6.33 -16.96 -4.88
CA ARG A 27 7.20 -17.57 -3.85
C ARG A 27 8.00 -16.58 -2.99
N VAL A 28 7.72 -15.29 -3.09
CA VAL A 28 8.32 -14.25 -2.25
C VAL A 28 7.33 -13.84 -1.15
N PRO A 29 7.70 -13.89 0.14
CA PRO A 29 6.87 -13.35 1.21
C PRO A 29 6.87 -11.82 1.15
N VAL A 30 5.68 -11.23 1.14
CA VAL A 30 5.44 -9.79 1.03
C VAL A 30 4.62 -9.33 2.23
N PRO A 31 5.21 -8.51 3.12
CA PRO A 31 4.45 -7.96 4.23
C PRO A 31 3.42 -6.96 3.72
N THR A 32 2.20 -7.07 4.23
CA THR A 32 1.04 -6.31 3.78
C THR A 32 0.28 -5.75 4.96
N LEU A 33 0.07 -4.43 4.96
CA LEU A 33 -0.82 -3.75 5.90
C LEU A 33 -2.21 -3.62 5.28
N VAL A 34 -3.25 -3.85 6.08
CA VAL A 34 -4.64 -3.75 5.65
C VAL A 34 -5.27 -2.56 6.34
N TYR A 35 -5.66 -1.56 5.55
CA TYR A 35 -6.43 -0.40 5.97
C TYR A 35 -7.87 -0.52 5.48
N ARG A 36 -8.74 0.34 5.98
CA ARG A 36 -10.15 0.35 5.57
C ARG A 36 -10.62 1.75 5.23
N ARG A 37 -11.42 1.87 4.17
CA ARG A 37 -12.22 3.05 3.85
C ARG A 37 -13.69 2.64 3.81
N ARG A 38 -14.46 3.05 4.82
CA ARG A 38 -15.85 2.60 5.02
C ARG A 38 -15.92 1.07 5.09
N GLN A 39 -16.48 0.40 4.07
CA GLN A 39 -16.58 -1.06 3.99
C GLN A 39 -15.47 -1.70 3.12
N HIS A 40 -14.71 -0.89 2.39
CA HIS A 40 -13.69 -1.37 1.45
C HIS A 40 -12.33 -1.48 2.12
N LEU A 41 -11.56 -2.50 1.77
CA LEU A 41 -10.21 -2.71 2.26
C LEU A 41 -9.19 -2.14 1.28
N ILE A 42 -8.11 -1.58 1.82
CA ILE A 42 -6.93 -1.14 1.08
C ILE A 42 -5.77 -2.01 1.53
N SER A 43 -5.22 -2.80 0.61
CA SER A 43 -4.03 -3.61 0.86
C SER A 43 -2.80 -2.79 0.47
N LEU A 44 -1.91 -2.55 1.43
CA LEU A 44 -0.63 -1.87 1.22
C LEU A 44 0.51 -2.87 1.36
N MET A 45 1.04 -3.31 0.22
CA MET A 45 2.20 -4.20 0.15
C MET A 45 3.49 -3.39 0.19
N ALA A 46 4.47 -3.84 0.97
CA ALA A 46 5.81 -3.25 1.04
C ALA A 46 6.83 -4.22 0.47
N LEU A 47 7.38 -3.90 -0.70
CA LEU A 47 8.36 -4.73 -1.40
C LEU A 47 9.77 -4.15 -1.27
N PRO A 48 10.79 -5.01 -1.12
CA PRO A 48 12.20 -4.62 -1.27
C PRO A 48 12.47 -4.02 -2.65
N ASN A 49 13.28 -2.95 -2.69
CA ASN A 49 13.52 -2.16 -3.90
C ASN A 49 14.29 -2.89 -5.01
N ASP A 50 15.01 -3.96 -4.67
CA ASP A 50 15.84 -4.78 -5.56
C ASP A 50 15.04 -5.76 -6.43
N GLN A 51 13.75 -6.00 -6.11
CA GLN A 51 12.93 -6.99 -6.81
C GLN A 51 11.92 -6.42 -7.81
N ALA A 52 11.92 -5.10 -8.05
CA ALA A 52 10.91 -4.48 -8.90
C ALA A 52 11.50 -3.60 -10.01
N PRO A 53 10.96 -3.66 -11.25
CA PRO A 53 11.38 -2.79 -12.35
C PRO A 53 11.23 -1.31 -11.99
N ALA A 54 11.79 -0.42 -12.83
CA ALA A 54 11.69 1.03 -12.64
C ALA A 54 10.22 1.50 -12.68
N VAL A 55 9.54 1.46 -11.53
CA VAL A 55 8.17 1.96 -11.38
C VAL A 55 8.19 3.48 -11.26
N THR A 56 7.65 4.17 -12.27
CA THR A 56 7.13 5.53 -12.13
C THR A 56 5.79 5.46 -11.40
N SER A 57 5.52 6.41 -10.50
CA SER A 57 4.24 6.46 -9.77
C SER A 57 3.09 6.50 -10.76
N ALA A 58 2.27 5.45 -10.77
CA ALA A 58 1.20 5.31 -11.74
C ALA A 58 -0.03 4.68 -11.09
N LEU A 59 -1.17 5.33 -11.27
CA LEU A 59 -2.47 4.73 -11.03
C LEU A 59 -2.80 3.80 -12.21
N ARG A 60 -3.15 2.56 -11.93
CA ARG A 60 -3.61 1.57 -12.93
C ARG A 60 -4.88 0.92 -12.42
N SER A 61 -5.73 0.45 -13.33
CA SER A 61 -6.88 -0.38 -12.97
C SER A 61 -6.74 -1.77 -13.57
N ILE A 62 -7.00 -2.81 -12.76
CA ILE A 62 -6.98 -4.21 -13.18
C ILE A 62 -8.23 -4.88 -12.58
N ALA A 63 -9.10 -5.42 -13.44
CA ALA A 63 -10.28 -6.19 -13.03
C ALA A 63 -11.15 -5.49 -11.96
N GLY A 64 -11.31 -4.15 -12.05
CA GLY A 64 -12.10 -3.36 -11.10
C GLY A 64 -11.34 -2.85 -9.87
N TYR A 65 -10.07 -3.23 -9.70
CA TYR A 65 -9.21 -2.73 -8.62
C TYR A 65 -8.30 -1.62 -9.12
N ASN A 66 -8.19 -0.56 -8.32
CA ASN A 66 -7.21 0.50 -8.47
C ASN A 66 -5.91 0.10 -7.79
N ILE A 67 -4.79 0.37 -8.48
CA ILE A 67 -3.44 0.07 -8.03
C ILE A 67 -2.64 1.38 -8.11
N LEU A 68 -2.12 1.83 -6.98
CA LEU A 68 -1.21 2.96 -6.91
C LEU A 68 0.14 2.51 -6.36
N THR A 69 1.22 2.93 -7.03
CA THR A 69 2.57 2.53 -6.66
C THR A 69 3.45 3.75 -6.39
N TRP A 70 4.32 3.66 -5.39
CA TRP A 70 5.31 4.71 -5.11
C TRP A 70 6.52 4.13 -4.37
N ARG A 71 7.64 4.87 -4.41
CA ARG A 71 8.83 4.59 -3.60
C ARG A 71 8.94 5.59 -2.47
N GLN A 72 9.34 5.12 -1.29
CA GLN A 72 9.67 5.95 -0.14
C GLN A 72 10.63 5.19 0.78
N ASN A 73 11.68 5.85 1.27
CA ASN A 73 12.66 5.30 2.22
C ASN A 73 13.20 3.91 1.81
N GLY A 74 13.55 3.74 0.53
CA GLY A 74 14.06 2.47 0.02
C GLY A 74 13.05 1.33 -0.09
N THR A 75 11.75 1.59 0.10
CA THR A 75 10.66 0.61 -0.04
C THR A 75 9.78 0.94 -1.24
N LEU A 76 9.39 -0.08 -2.03
CA LEU A 76 8.36 0.05 -3.07
C LEU A 76 7.01 -0.35 -2.49
N TYR A 77 6.08 0.59 -2.45
CA TYR A 77 4.73 0.38 -1.97
C TYR A 77 3.75 0.17 -3.11
N TRP A 78 2.87 -0.82 -2.97
CA TRP A 78 1.72 -1.04 -3.84
C TRP A 78 0.45 -0.97 -2.99
N ALA A 79 -0.37 0.05 -3.21
CA ALA A 79 -1.70 0.16 -2.65
C ALA A 79 -2.72 -0.38 -3.64
N VAL A 80 -3.55 -1.33 -3.22
CA VAL A 80 -4.57 -1.99 -4.05
C VAL A 80 -5.91 -1.97 -3.35
N SER A 81 -6.95 -1.52 -4.05
CA SER A 81 -8.32 -1.47 -3.53
C SER A 81 -9.36 -1.25 -4.65
N ASP A 82 -10.60 -1.61 -4.38
CA ASP A 82 -11.78 -1.27 -5.20
C ASP A 82 -12.38 0.11 -4.86
N VAL A 83 -11.80 0.85 -3.90
CA VAL A 83 -12.21 2.24 -3.63
C VAL A 83 -12.02 3.14 -4.85
N ALA A 84 -12.77 4.24 -4.90
CA ALA A 84 -12.64 5.23 -5.96
C ALA A 84 -11.19 5.77 -6.05
N PRO A 85 -10.68 6.09 -7.27
CA PRO A 85 -9.31 6.59 -7.44
C PRO A 85 -8.92 7.77 -6.54
N PRO A 86 -9.78 8.78 -6.28
CA PRO A 86 -9.45 9.87 -5.37
C PRO A 86 -9.27 9.42 -3.91
N ASP A 87 -10.02 8.41 -3.45
CA ASP A 87 -9.87 7.87 -2.11
C ASP A 87 -8.54 7.10 -1.97
N LEU A 88 -8.13 6.35 -3.01
CA LEU A 88 -6.85 5.63 -3.00
C LEU A 88 -5.64 6.59 -3.06
N ASP A 89 -5.76 7.68 -3.83
CA ASP A 89 -4.76 8.75 -3.86
C ASP A 89 -4.66 9.47 -2.51
N ALA A 90 -5.81 9.78 -1.88
CA ALA A 90 -5.84 10.37 -0.55
C ALA A 90 -5.19 9.47 0.50
N PHE A 91 -5.46 8.17 0.47
CA PHE A 91 -4.79 7.18 1.33
C PHE A 91 -3.26 7.23 1.16
N ALA A 92 -2.77 7.16 -0.08
CA ALA A 92 -1.34 7.13 -0.33
C ALA A 92 -0.64 8.44 0.07
N LYS A 93 -1.29 9.60 -0.12
CA LYS A 93 -0.80 10.89 0.38
C LYS A 93 -0.71 10.90 1.90
N ALA A 94 -1.75 10.46 2.60
CA ALA A 94 -1.79 10.39 4.06
C ALA A 94 -0.68 9.47 4.59
N PHE A 95 -0.56 8.26 4.03
CA PHE A 95 0.49 7.32 4.41
C PHE A 95 1.87 7.93 4.21
N ARG A 96 2.16 8.48 3.01
CA ARG A 96 3.47 9.06 2.69
C ARG A 96 3.85 10.22 3.62
N ALA A 97 2.88 11.05 3.99
CA ALA A 97 3.11 12.17 4.92
C ALA A 97 3.46 11.66 6.33
N ALA A 98 2.78 10.62 6.80
CA ALA A 98 2.98 10.07 8.13
C ALA A 98 4.15 9.06 8.23
N SER A 99 4.57 8.48 7.10
CA SER A 99 5.68 7.52 6.99
C SER A 99 7.03 8.15 6.65
N GLY A 100 7.06 9.47 6.50
CA GLY A 100 8.29 10.27 6.40
C GLY A 100 9.19 10.19 7.63
#